data_AF-A0A7W6JTM6-F1
#
_entry.id   AF-A0A7W6JTM6-F1
#
_cell.length_a   1.000
_cell.length_b   1.000
_cell.length_c   1.000
_cell.angle_alpha   90.00
_cell.angle_beta   90.00
_cell.angle_gamma   90.00
#
_symmetry.space_group_name_H-M   'P 1'
#
loop_
_entity.id
_entity.type
_entity.pdbx_description
1 polymer ?
#
loop_
_entity_poly.entity_id
_entity_poly.type
_entity_poly.pdbx_seq_one_letter_code
_entity_poly.pdbx_strand_id
1 'polypeptide(L)'
;MARAIVGPYRAKVLGNGLRELDRFLQLLVLAIAATRGIALPEQERNTANMVARLRQALGAVDPDRARLLALGRTRDCLFHCGGLVRRGDARGGTVMTIGWHGAGGGSLLRVAVGERLDPSARELLDICLYYRVLAARLLSEAGLAVPPISIHETPPLPGSCCATGAR
;
A
#
# COMPACT_ATOMS: atom_id res chain seq x y z
N MET A 1 4.28 -5.10 27.32
CA MET A 1 3.16 -5.43 26.42
C MET A 1 2.60 -4.13 25.85
N ALA A 2 2.66 -3.93 24.54
CA ALA A 2 2.02 -2.76 23.91
C ALA A 2 0.49 -2.90 24.01
N ARG A 3 -0.20 -1.83 24.45
CA ARG A 3 -1.66 -1.79 24.53
C ARG A 3 -2.24 -1.84 23.12
N ALA A 4 -3.16 -2.76 22.86
CA ALA A 4 -3.84 -2.85 21.57
C ALA A 4 -4.65 -1.57 21.30
N ILE A 5 -4.40 -0.94 20.15
CA ILE A 5 -5.24 0.15 19.67
C ILE A 5 -6.53 -0.48 19.14
N VAL A 6 -7.68 -0.11 19.67
CA VAL A 6 -9.00 -0.69 19.31
C VAL A 6 -9.95 0.35 18.74
N GLY A 7 -10.99 -0.10 18.03
CA GLY A 7 -12.08 0.73 17.55
C GLY A 7 -11.65 1.86 16.59
N PRO A 8 -12.24 3.07 16.67
CA PRO A 8 -12.00 4.14 15.70
C PRO A 8 -10.55 4.65 15.69
N TYR A 9 -9.84 4.55 16.82
CA TYR A 9 -8.42 4.90 16.88
C TYR A 9 -7.56 3.96 16.04
N ARG A 10 -7.90 2.66 16.02
CA ARG A 10 -7.21 1.67 15.20
C ARG A 10 -7.44 1.94 13.71
N ALA A 11 -8.69 2.19 13.33
CA ALA A 11 -9.04 2.52 11.95
C ALA A 11 -8.27 3.76 11.47
N LYS A 12 -8.15 4.80 12.31
CA LYS A 12 -7.41 6.01 11.97
C LYS A 12 -5.91 5.78 11.81
N VAL A 13 -5.30 4.99 12.68
CA VAL A 13 -3.87 4.60 12.57
C VAL A 13 -3.62 3.83 11.27
N LEU A 14 -4.47 2.85 10.95
CA LEU A 14 -4.36 2.10 9.70
C LEU A 14 -4.56 3.00 8.48
N GLY A 15 -5.56 3.89 8.52
CA GLY A 15 -5.79 4.88 7.46
C GLY A 15 -4.57 5.77 7.23
N ASN A 16 -3.89 6.21 8.30
CA ASN A 16 -2.65 6.97 8.20
C ASN A 16 -1.52 6.16 7.57
N GLY A 17 -1.29 4.92 8.03
CA GLY A 17 -0.26 4.06 7.44
C GLY A 17 -0.47 3.84 5.94
N LEU A 18 -1.71 3.63 5.50
CA LEU A 18 -2.03 3.53 4.08
C LEU A 18 -1.78 4.84 3.31
N ARG A 19 -2.07 6.00 3.90
CA ARG A 19 -1.76 7.31 3.28
C ARG A 19 -0.24 7.50 3.10
N GLU A 20 0.54 7.05 4.08
CA GLU A 20 2.00 7.12 4.01
C GLU A 20 2.55 6.19 2.93
N LEU A 21 2.08 4.94 2.86
CA LEU A 21 2.45 4.01 1.78
C LEU A 21 2.10 4.57 0.39
N ASP A 22 0.89 5.13 0.23
CA ASP A 22 0.51 5.82 -1.00
C ASP A 22 1.43 6.99 -1.32
N ARG A 23 1.82 7.77 -0.31
CA ARG A 23 2.71 8.92 -0.51
C ARG A 23 4.11 8.49 -0.92
N PHE A 24 4.66 7.43 -0.31
CA PHE A 24 5.94 6.88 -0.71
C PHE A 24 5.90 6.34 -2.15
N LEU A 25 4.83 5.63 -2.52
CA LEU A 25 4.63 5.18 -3.89
C LEU A 25 4.54 6.35 -4.88
N GLN A 26 3.87 7.44 -4.49
CA GLN A 26 3.82 8.65 -5.31
C GLN A 26 5.22 9.25 -5.54
N LEU A 27 6.02 9.37 -4.49
CA LEU A 27 7.39 9.88 -4.58
C LEU A 27 8.27 8.99 -5.48
N LEU A 28 8.13 7.66 -5.38
CA LEU A 28 8.83 6.72 -6.26
C LEU A 28 8.45 6.93 -7.73
N VAL A 29 7.16 7.04 -8.03
CA VAL A 29 6.68 7.27 -9.40
C VAL A 29 7.21 8.59 -9.97
N LEU A 30 7.24 9.67 -9.18
CA LEU A 30 7.85 10.94 -9.60
C LEU A 30 9.35 10.81 -9.84
N ALA A 31 10.08 10.08 -8.99
CA ALA A 31 11.50 9.82 -9.18
C ALA A 31 11.77 9.04 -10.47
N ILE A 32 11.00 7.97 -10.73
CA ILE A 32 11.10 7.20 -11.98
C ILE A 32 10.83 8.09 -13.19
N ALA A 33 9.77 8.89 -13.15
CA ALA A 33 9.40 9.79 -14.23
C ALA A 33 10.52 10.80 -14.52
N ALA A 34 11.10 11.40 -13.47
CA ALA A 34 12.24 12.31 -13.60
C ALA A 34 13.46 11.62 -14.24
N THR A 35 13.82 10.40 -13.80
CA THR A 35 14.92 9.62 -14.40
C THR A 35 14.67 9.29 -15.88
N ARG A 36 13.41 9.11 -16.27
CA ARG A 36 13.02 8.78 -17.65
C ARG A 36 12.66 9.97 -18.52
N GLY A 37 12.73 11.20 -17.99
CA GLY A 37 12.33 12.40 -18.73
C GLY A 37 10.83 12.45 -19.04
N ILE A 38 10.00 11.77 -18.25
CA ILE A 38 8.54 11.70 -18.43
C ILE A 38 7.89 12.84 -17.63
N ALA A 39 7.10 13.67 -18.30
CA ALA A 39 6.31 14.69 -17.64
C ALA A 39 5.06 14.07 -16.98
N LEU A 40 4.95 14.18 -15.67
CA LEU A 40 3.75 13.85 -14.91
C LEU A 40 3.12 15.11 -14.30
N PRO A 41 1.79 15.18 -14.14
CA PRO A 41 1.15 16.31 -13.48
C PRO A 41 1.56 16.39 -12.00
N GLU A 42 2.14 17.51 -11.57
CA GLU A 42 2.61 17.72 -10.19
C GLU A 42 1.49 17.63 -9.14
N GLN A 43 0.24 17.85 -9.55
CA GLN A 43 -0.93 17.88 -8.67
C GLN A 43 -1.79 16.61 -8.69
N GLU A 44 -1.38 15.55 -9.38
CA GLU A 44 -2.12 14.28 -9.38
C GLU A 44 -2.05 13.62 -8.00
N ARG A 45 -3.11 13.78 -7.20
CA ARG A 45 -3.19 13.21 -5.84
C ARG A 45 -3.65 11.76 -5.85
N ASN A 46 -4.18 11.27 -6.97
CA ASN A 46 -4.64 9.89 -7.09
C ASN A 46 -3.48 8.99 -7.56
N THR A 47 -2.93 8.20 -6.64
CA THR A 47 -1.84 7.26 -6.91
C THR A 47 -2.14 6.32 -8.07
N ALA A 48 -3.39 5.83 -8.20
CA ALA A 48 -3.78 4.95 -9.30
C ALA A 48 -3.67 5.64 -10.66
N ASN A 49 -4.12 6.90 -10.76
CA ASN A 49 -4.00 7.67 -11.99
C ASN A 49 -2.54 7.98 -12.31
N MET A 50 -1.72 8.29 -11.31
CA MET A 50 -0.32 8.61 -11.53
C MET A 50 0.49 7.41 -12.01
N VAL A 51 0.25 6.23 -11.42
CA VAL A 51 0.81 4.95 -11.89
C VAL A 51 0.35 4.64 -13.32
N ALA A 52 -0.95 4.80 -13.61
CA ALA A 52 -1.49 4.56 -14.95
C ALA A 52 -0.82 5.45 -16.00
N ARG A 53 -0.60 6.74 -15.69
CA ARG A 53 0.07 7.70 -16.58
C ARG A 53 1.55 7.34 -16.80
N LEU A 54 2.25 6.98 -15.73
CA LEU A 54 3.64 6.52 -15.84
C LEU A 54 3.72 5.30 -16.77
N ARG A 55 2.88 4.28 -16.54
CA ARG A 55 2.85 3.07 -17.36
C ARG A 55 2.49 3.33 -18.80
N GLN A 56 1.51 4.19 -19.04
CA GLN A 56 1.15 4.61 -20.39
C GLN A 56 2.36 5.25 -21.10
N ALA A 57 3.10 6.13 -20.43
CA ALA A 57 4.30 6.75 -21.00
C ALA A 57 5.44 5.75 -21.25
N LEU A 58 5.51 4.68 -20.47
CA LEU A 58 6.46 3.57 -20.64
C LEU A 58 6.00 2.51 -21.64
N GLY A 59 4.78 2.61 -22.18
CA GLY A 59 4.19 1.57 -23.04
C GLY A 59 3.85 0.26 -22.29
N ALA A 60 3.70 0.32 -20.97
CA ALA A 60 3.40 -0.83 -20.12
C ALA A 60 1.89 -0.99 -19.87
N VAL A 61 1.45 -2.24 -19.65
CA VAL A 61 0.08 -2.55 -19.21
C VAL A 61 -0.12 -2.16 -17.73
N ASP A 62 -1.36 -1.83 -17.35
CA ASP A 62 -1.70 -1.44 -15.97
C ASP A 62 -2.65 -2.43 -15.28
N PRO A 63 -2.14 -3.60 -14.82
CA PRO A 63 -2.96 -4.59 -14.12
C PRO A 63 -3.36 -4.15 -12.71
N ASP A 64 -2.69 -3.14 -12.15
CA ASP A 64 -2.80 -2.77 -10.74
C ASP A 64 -3.86 -1.70 -10.46
N ARG A 65 -4.40 -1.07 -11.52
CA ARG A 65 -5.35 0.05 -11.42
C ARG A 65 -6.54 -0.24 -10.51
N ALA A 66 -7.17 -1.40 -10.70
CA ALA A 66 -8.36 -1.78 -9.94
C ALA A 66 -8.05 -1.88 -8.43
N ARG A 67 -6.90 -2.48 -8.09
CA ARG A 67 -6.47 -2.65 -6.70
C ARG A 67 -6.02 -1.33 -6.07
N LEU A 68 -5.32 -0.46 -6.78
CA LEU A 68 -4.96 0.88 -6.29
C LEU A 68 -6.19 1.74 -6.02
N LEU A 69 -7.21 1.69 -6.89
CA LEU A 69 -8.48 2.39 -6.64
C LEU A 69 -9.20 1.83 -5.41
N ALA A 70 -9.20 0.51 -5.22
CA ALA A 70 -9.79 -0.14 -4.05
C ALA A 70 -9.03 0.22 -2.75
N LEU A 71 -7.70 0.27 -2.78
CA LEU A 71 -6.86 0.75 -1.69
C LEU A 71 -7.16 2.21 -1.33
N GLY A 72 -7.30 3.08 -2.34
CA GLY A 72 -7.67 4.48 -2.13
C GLY A 72 -9.02 4.62 -1.39
N ARG A 73 -10.05 3.89 -1.83
CA ARG A 73 -11.35 3.86 -1.13
C ARG A 73 -11.25 3.31 0.28
N THR A 74 -10.48 2.24 0.46
CA THR A 74 -10.26 1.60 1.76
C THR A 74 -9.60 2.55 2.75
N ARG A 75 -8.51 3.20 2.33
CA ARG A 75 -7.80 4.23 3.08
C ARG A 75 -8.73 5.37 3.48
N ASP A 76 -9.54 5.88 2.55
CA ASP A 76 -10.46 6.97 2.82
C ASP A 76 -11.56 6.56 3.80
N CYS A 77 -12.08 5.33 3.70
CA CYS A 77 -13.03 4.76 4.66
C CYS A 77 -12.42 4.63 6.07
N LEU A 78 -11.21 4.09 6.18
CA LEU A 78 -10.49 3.96 7.46
C LEU A 78 -10.23 5.33 8.09
N PHE A 79 -9.75 6.30 7.31
CA PHE A 79 -9.34 7.61 7.80
C PHE A 79 -10.51 8.55 8.09
N HIS A 80 -11.47 8.69 7.17
CA HIS A 80 -12.57 9.65 7.29
C HIS A 80 -13.81 9.08 7.97
N CYS A 81 -14.08 7.78 7.82
CA CYS A 81 -15.30 7.14 8.33
C CYS A 81 -15.05 6.22 9.54
N GLY A 82 -13.81 6.19 10.07
CA GLY A 82 -13.45 5.31 11.18
C GLY A 82 -13.65 3.83 10.84
N GLY A 83 -13.46 3.46 9.57
CA GLY A 83 -13.61 2.11 9.06
C GLY A 83 -15.05 1.66 8.78
N LEU A 84 -16.07 2.50 8.98
CA LEU A 84 -17.45 2.18 8.60
C LEU A 84 -17.67 2.41 7.09
N VAL A 85 -18.08 1.39 6.35
CA VAL A 85 -18.37 1.52 4.91
C VAL A 85 -19.67 2.28 4.71
N ARG A 86 -19.58 3.49 4.18
CA ARG A 86 -20.74 4.38 3.95
C ARG A 86 -21.19 4.48 2.50
N ARG A 87 -20.38 4.00 1.55
CA ARG A 87 -20.63 4.08 0.10
C ARG A 87 -20.02 2.87 -0.59
N GLY A 88 -20.71 2.33 -1.59
CA GLY A 88 -20.15 1.34 -2.49
C GLY A 88 -19.21 1.92 -3.55
N ASP A 89 -18.73 1.07 -4.46
CA ASP A 89 -17.78 1.45 -5.52
C ASP A 89 -18.33 2.51 -6.49
N ALA A 90 -19.65 2.52 -6.69
CA ALA A 90 -20.36 3.46 -7.55
C ALA A 90 -21.42 4.24 -6.74
N ARG A 91 -21.89 5.35 -7.32
CA ARG A 91 -22.97 6.15 -6.72
C ARG A 91 -24.22 5.27 -6.55
N GLY A 92 -24.73 5.17 -5.32
CA GLY A 92 -25.87 4.31 -4.98
C GLY A 92 -25.52 2.82 -4.84
N GLY A 93 -24.26 2.43 -5.02
CA GLY A 93 -23.82 1.04 -4.83
C GLY A 93 -23.85 0.63 -3.36
N THR A 94 -24.21 -0.64 -3.12
CA THR A 94 -24.36 -1.24 -1.79
C THR A 94 -23.12 -2.00 -1.32
N VAL A 95 -22.10 -2.10 -2.16
CA VAL A 95 -20.88 -2.89 -1.91
C VAL A 95 -19.65 -2.11 -2.33
N MET A 96 -18.63 -2.12 -1.48
CA MET A 96 -17.31 -1.53 -1.72
C MET A 96 -16.26 -2.64 -1.89
N THR A 97 -15.49 -2.59 -2.96
CA THR A 97 -14.30 -3.42 -3.15
C THR A 97 -13.13 -2.81 -2.37
N ILE A 98 -12.45 -3.64 -1.58
CA ILE A 98 -11.34 -3.21 -0.73
C ILE A 98 -9.97 -3.67 -1.26
N GLY A 99 -8.90 -3.08 -0.76
CA GLY A 99 -7.55 -3.19 -1.33
C GLY A 99 -6.79 -4.51 -1.11
N TRP A 100 -7.39 -5.48 -0.44
CA TRP A 100 -6.76 -6.77 -0.11
C TRP A 100 -7.68 -7.95 -0.44
N HIS A 101 -7.08 -9.13 -0.53
CA HIS A 101 -7.79 -10.35 -0.85
C HIS A 101 -8.45 -10.96 0.39
N GLY A 102 -9.60 -11.59 0.18
CA GLY A 102 -10.19 -12.47 1.20
C GLY A 102 -9.36 -13.74 1.39
N ALA A 103 -9.75 -14.58 2.36
CA ALA A 103 -9.04 -15.81 2.71
C ALA A 103 -8.79 -16.79 1.52
N GLY A 104 -9.58 -16.68 0.44
CA GLY A 104 -9.44 -17.48 -0.79
C GLY A 104 -8.50 -16.92 -1.86
N GLY A 105 -7.88 -15.75 -1.66
CA GLY A 105 -6.75 -15.23 -2.47
C GLY A 105 -7.02 -14.83 -3.93
N GLY A 106 -8.14 -15.24 -4.54
CA GLY A 106 -8.38 -15.07 -5.99
C GLY A 106 -9.01 -13.73 -6.41
N SER A 107 -9.70 -13.03 -5.50
CA SER A 107 -10.34 -11.75 -5.79
C SER A 107 -10.23 -10.78 -4.62
N LEU A 108 -10.23 -9.49 -4.92
CA LEU A 108 -10.36 -8.44 -3.92
C LEU A 108 -11.64 -8.65 -3.11
N LEU A 109 -11.55 -8.47 -1.80
CA LEU A 109 -12.69 -8.63 -0.91
C LEU A 109 -13.72 -7.52 -1.20
N ARG A 110 -14.99 -7.86 -0.99
CA ARG A 110 -16.13 -6.96 -1.17
C ARG A 110 -16.90 -6.87 0.14
N VAL A 111 -17.16 -5.65 0.59
CA VAL A 111 -17.72 -5.34 1.91
C VAL A 111 -19.01 -4.55 1.71
N ALA A 112 -20.07 -4.92 2.41
CA ALA A 112 -21.36 -4.24 2.29
C ALA A 112 -21.34 -2.87 2.98
N VAL A 113 -22.15 -1.94 2.48
CA VAL A 113 -22.43 -0.69 3.19
C VAL A 113 -23.05 -0.99 4.54
N GLY A 114 -22.53 -0.36 5.60
CA GLY A 114 -22.90 -0.62 7.00
C GLY A 114 -21.92 -1.53 7.73
N GLU A 115 -21.06 -2.27 7.03
CA GLU A 115 -20.04 -3.11 7.64
C GLU A 115 -18.79 -2.31 8.04
N ARG A 116 -17.98 -2.89 8.93
CA ARG A 116 -16.73 -2.30 9.40
C ARG A 116 -15.52 -3.00 8.80
N LEU A 117 -14.56 -2.20 8.37
CA LEU A 117 -13.24 -2.67 7.98
C LEU A 117 -12.41 -2.95 9.23
N ASP A 118 -11.95 -4.19 9.37
CA ASP A 118 -11.05 -4.62 10.43
C ASP A 118 -9.98 -5.58 9.87
N PRO A 119 -8.96 -5.07 9.16
CA PRO A 119 -7.96 -5.93 8.53
C PRO A 119 -7.14 -6.66 9.59
N SER A 120 -7.08 -7.98 9.51
CA SER A 120 -6.19 -8.86 10.24
C SER A 120 -4.71 -8.65 9.86
N ALA A 121 -3.80 -9.22 10.64
CA ALA A 121 -2.37 -9.21 10.33
C ALA A 121 -2.05 -9.81 8.95
N ARG A 122 -2.81 -10.81 8.49
CA ARG A 122 -2.66 -11.41 7.16
C ARG A 122 -3.00 -10.42 6.05
N GLU A 123 -4.10 -9.67 6.22
CA GLU A 123 -4.53 -8.67 5.22
C GLU A 123 -3.56 -7.49 5.18
N LEU A 124 -3.02 -7.07 6.33
CA LEU A 124 -1.95 -6.07 6.38
C LEU A 124 -0.67 -6.56 5.67
N LEU A 125 -0.29 -7.83 5.86
CA LEU A 125 0.84 -8.42 5.14
C LEU A 125 0.60 -8.45 3.61
N ASP A 126 -0.60 -8.82 3.15
CA ASP A 126 -0.96 -8.77 1.73
C ASP A 126 -0.77 -7.36 1.14
N ILE A 127 -1.21 -6.33 1.86
CA ILE A 127 -1.00 -4.93 1.45
C ILE A 127 0.50 -4.60 1.38
N CYS A 128 1.28 -4.92 2.41
CA CYS A 128 2.72 -4.66 2.43
C CYS A 128 3.46 -5.34 1.27
N LEU A 129 3.15 -6.61 1.03
CA LEU A 129 3.72 -7.37 -0.09
C LEU A 129 3.33 -6.77 -1.43
N TYR A 130 2.07 -6.33 -1.57
CA TYR A 130 1.59 -5.67 -2.77
C TYR A 130 2.36 -4.39 -3.09
N TYR A 131 2.50 -3.45 -2.16
CA TYR A 131 3.27 -2.22 -2.41
C TYR A 131 4.73 -2.52 -2.76
N ARG A 132 5.34 -3.52 -2.10
CA ARG A 132 6.72 -3.94 -2.38
C ARG A 132 6.87 -4.50 -3.80
N VAL A 133 5.98 -5.41 -4.20
CA VAL A 133 5.99 -6.01 -5.56
C VAL A 133 5.68 -4.96 -6.61
N LEU A 134 4.73 -4.05 -6.36
CA LEU A 134 4.41 -2.96 -7.26
C LEU A 134 5.61 -2.03 -7.46
N ALA A 135 6.29 -1.63 -6.39
CA ALA A 135 7.48 -0.78 -6.48
C ALA A 135 8.60 -1.44 -7.33
N ALA A 136 8.89 -2.71 -7.08
CA ALA A 136 9.88 -3.46 -7.86
C ALA A 136 9.48 -3.59 -9.33
N ARG A 137 8.20 -3.85 -9.61
CA ARG A 137 7.68 -3.94 -10.97
C ARG A 137 7.79 -2.61 -11.71
N LEU A 138 7.43 -1.50 -11.07
CA LEU A 138 7.54 -0.16 -11.67
C LEU A 138 8.99 0.20 -12.02
N LEU A 139 9.96 -0.19 -11.19
CA LEU A 139 11.38 -0.03 -11.51
C LEU A 139 11.81 -0.91 -12.70
N SER A 140 11.31 -2.14 -12.78
CA SER A 140 11.59 -3.05 -13.89
C SER A 140 10.96 -2.60 -15.20
N GLU A 141 9.69 -2.17 -15.20
CA GLU A 141 9.02 -1.50 -16.34
C GLU A 141 9.80 -0.22 -16.71
N ALA A 142 10.26 0.48 -15.67
CA ALA A 142 11.28 1.48 -15.59
C ALA A 142 12.62 1.18 -16.28
N GLY A 143 12.93 -0.07 -16.65
CA GLY A 143 14.29 -0.49 -17.04
C GLY A 143 15.39 -0.03 -16.08
N LEU A 144 15.07 0.17 -14.81
CA LEU A 144 16.02 0.56 -13.75
C LEU A 144 16.41 -0.70 -12.98
N ALA A 145 17.67 -0.79 -12.57
CA ALA A 145 18.17 -1.92 -11.80
C ALA A 145 17.41 -2.03 -10.47
N VAL A 146 16.79 -3.18 -10.23
CA VAL A 146 16.19 -3.52 -8.95
C VAL A 146 17.20 -4.35 -8.18
N PRO A 147 17.74 -3.89 -7.04
CA PRO A 147 18.56 -4.77 -6.20
C PRO A 147 17.72 -5.99 -5.79
N PRO A 148 18.32 -7.19 -5.71
CA PRO A 148 17.59 -8.38 -5.28
C PRO A 148 16.95 -8.15 -3.91
N ILE A 149 15.66 -8.46 -3.79
CA ILE A 149 14.92 -8.33 -2.53
C ILE A 149 15.35 -9.48 -1.61
N SER A 150 16.39 -9.27 -0.81
CA SER A 150 16.78 -10.20 0.25
C SER A 150 15.83 -10.06 1.44
N ILE A 151 15.12 -11.14 1.78
CA ILE A 151 14.21 -11.23 2.95
C ILE A 151 14.93 -11.61 4.26
N HIS A 152 16.26 -11.65 4.25
CA HIS A 152 17.06 -12.05 5.41
C HIS A 152 18.02 -10.93 5.84
N GLU A 153 17.50 -10.00 6.65
CA GLU A 153 18.32 -9.41 7.70
C GLU A 153 17.78 -9.94 9.02
N THR A 154 18.37 -11.06 9.46
CA THR A 154 18.26 -11.49 10.85
C THR A 154 18.83 -10.35 11.69
N PRO A 155 18.07 -9.75 12.63
CA PRO A 155 18.63 -8.72 13.49
C PRO A 155 19.83 -9.31 14.26
N PRO A 156 20.93 -8.55 14.44
CA PRO A 156 22.04 -9.02 15.24
C PRO A 156 21.52 -9.38 16.64
N LEU A 157 21.87 -10.58 17.10
CA LEU A 157 21.56 -11.02 18.46
C LEU A 157 22.14 -9.99 19.44
N PRO A 158 21.37 -9.50 20.43
CA PRO A 158 21.89 -8.61 21.45
C PRO A 158 22.79 -9.44 22.37
N GLY A 159 24.10 -9.39 22.16
CA GLY A 159 25.03 -10.06 23.07
C GLY A 159 26.40 -10.32 22.47
N SER A 160 27.21 -9.28 22.32
CA SER A 160 28.67 -9.45 22.42
C SER A 160 29.32 -8.12 22.81
N CYS A 161 28.96 -7.60 23.98
CA CYS A 161 29.87 -6.69 24.69
C CYS A 161 31.00 -7.56 25.25
N CYS A 162 32.13 -7.59 24.55
CA CYS A 162 33.37 -8.15 25.06
C CYS A 162 33.75 -7.40 26.34
N ALA A 163 33.68 -8.09 27.47
CA ALA A 163 34.40 -7.71 28.66
C ALA A 163 35.88 -8.02 28.43
N THR A 164 36.66 -7.03 28.01
CA THR A 164 38.11 -7.03 28.21
C THR A 164 38.43 -6.05 29.33
N GLY A 165 38.23 -6.52 30.56
CA GLY A 165 38.91 -6.00 31.74
C GLY A 165 40.04 -6.96 32.09
N ALA A 166 41.26 -6.65 31.65
CA ALA A 166 42.46 -7.33 32.08
C ALA A 166 43.40 -6.30 32.73
N ARG A 167 43.49 -6.41 34.06
CA ARG A 167 44.53 -5.97 35.01
C ARG A 167 44.94 -4.50 35.05
#